data_AF-A0A6I1JAE1-F1
#
_entry.id   AF-A0A6I1JAE1-F1
#
_cell.length_a   1.000
_cell.length_b   1.000
_cell.length_c   1.000
_cell.angle_alpha   90.00
_cell.angle_beta   90.00
_cell.angle_gamma   90.00
#
_symmetry.space_group_name_H-M   'P 1'
#
loop_
_entity.id
_entity.type
_entity.pdbx_description
1 polymer ?
#
loop_
_entity_poly.entity_id
_entity_poly.type
_entity_poly.pdbx_seq_one_letter_code
_entity_poly.pdbx_strand_id
1 'polypeptide(L)'
;MSLVERLIAWGERTELPDALTRAAIAGLVWRTDRALRNVSPGADAAFAAGMDRFPVAIHVDAANAQHYELPPEFFGESLGPNRKYSSCYFDSPEASLAEAEDRALALTMEHADLRDGQRILEL
;
A
#
# COMPACT_ATOMS: atom_id res chain seq x y z
N MET A 1 7.49 20.51 -20.11
CA MET A 1 7.82 19.70 -18.92
C MET A 1 8.32 20.58 -17.79
N SER A 2 7.79 20.41 -16.59
CA SER A 2 8.29 21.09 -15.37
C SER A 2 9.68 20.56 -14.98
N LEU A 3 10.40 21.31 -14.12
CA LEU A 3 11.69 20.86 -13.57
C LEU A 3 11.51 19.55 -12.77
N VAL A 4 10.38 19.42 -12.08
CA VAL A 4 10.02 18.23 -11.29
C VAL A 4 9.82 17.02 -12.19
N GLU A 5 9.08 17.16 -13.30
CA GLU A 5 8.91 16.07 -14.28
C GLU A 5 10.24 15.59 -14.87
N ARG A 6 11.18 16.51 -15.13
CA ARG A 6 12.53 16.14 -15.60
C ARG A 6 13.32 15.37 -14.55
N LEU A 7 13.21 15.75 -13.29
CA LEU A 7 13.89 15.08 -12.19
C LEU A 7 13.30 13.68 -11.93
N ILE A 8 11.98 13.52 -12.04
CA ILE A 8 11.30 12.22 -11.94
C ILE A 8 11.76 11.31 -13.08
N ALA A 9 11.65 11.78 -14.33
CA ALA A 9 12.05 10.98 -15.50
C ALA A 9 13.54 10.61 -15.50
N TRP A 10 14.39 11.47 -14.94
CA TRP A 10 15.80 11.15 -14.73
C TRP A 10 15.98 10.10 -13.63
N GLY A 11 15.31 10.25 -12.48
CA GLY A 11 15.34 9.29 -11.39
C GLY A 11 14.86 7.89 -11.80
N GLU A 12 13.79 7.79 -12.59
CA GLU A 12 13.25 6.52 -13.10
C GLU A 12 14.22 5.77 -14.04
N ARG A 13 15.16 6.48 -14.66
CA ARG A 13 16.10 5.93 -15.66
C ARG A 13 17.53 5.80 -15.14
N THR A 14 17.76 6.16 -13.88
CA THR A 14 19.09 6.17 -13.28
C THR A 14 19.12 5.16 -12.15
N GLU A 15 20.16 4.33 -12.12
CA GLU A 15 20.42 3.43 -11.00
C GLU A 15 20.95 4.25 -9.81
N LEU A 16 20.04 4.83 -9.04
CA LEU A 16 20.40 5.55 -7.83
C LEU A 16 20.76 4.56 -6.71
N PRO A 17 21.82 4.84 -5.92
CA PRO A 17 22.11 4.02 -4.75
C PRO A 17 20.91 3.96 -3.79
N ASP A 18 20.61 2.78 -3.25
CA ASP A 18 19.45 2.56 -2.38
C ASP A 18 19.40 3.55 -1.20
N ALA A 19 20.55 3.86 -0.60
CA ALA A 19 20.65 4.85 0.48
C ALA A 19 20.15 6.25 0.07
N LEU A 20 20.39 6.67 -1.18
CA LEU A 20 19.94 7.96 -1.70
C LEU A 20 18.42 7.94 -1.94
N THR A 21 17.91 6.87 -2.54
CA THR A 21 16.48 6.66 -2.77
C THR A 21 15.72 6.66 -1.44
N ARG A 22 16.21 5.93 -0.45
CA ARG A 22 15.62 5.88 0.90
C ARG A 22 15.69 7.23 1.62
N ALA A 23 16.78 7.98 1.50
CA ALA A 23 16.89 9.32 2.08
C ALA A 23 15.89 10.31 1.46
N ALA A 24 15.71 10.26 0.13
CA ALA A 24 14.72 11.08 -0.57
C ALA A 24 13.29 10.75 -0.10
N ILE A 25 12.94 9.46 -0.04
CA ILE A 25 11.64 8.99 0.47
C ILE A 25 11.44 9.45 1.92
N ALA A 26 12.43 9.26 2.80
CA ALA A 26 12.35 9.66 4.19
C ALA A 26 12.10 11.17 4.35
N GLY A 27 12.72 12.00 3.52
CA GLY A 27 12.48 13.45 3.51
C GLY A 27 11.04 13.82 3.12
N LEU A 28 10.48 13.13 2.11
CA LEU A 28 9.09 13.35 1.67
C LEU A 28 8.07 12.89 2.73
N VAL A 29 8.31 11.73 3.34
CA VAL A 29 7.49 11.20 4.44
C VAL A 29 7.55 12.14 5.64
N TRP A 30 8.75 12.58 6.04
CA TRP A 30 8.92 13.52 7.16
C TRP A 30 8.21 14.85 6.92
N ARG A 31 8.26 15.40 5.69
CA ARG A 31 7.55 16.64 5.35
C ARG A 31 6.04 16.47 5.52
N THR A 32 5.52 15.32 5.13
CA THR A 32 4.09 14.99 5.27
C THR A 32 3.72 14.82 6.74
N ASP A 33 4.50 14.08 7.52
CA ASP A 33 4.33 13.94 8.98
C ASP A 33 4.30 15.32 9.67
N ARG A 34 5.26 16.19 9.34
CA ARG A 34 5.29 17.56 9.88
C ARG A 34 4.03 18.36 9.52
N ALA A 35 3.52 18.21 8.30
CA ALA A 35 2.28 18.88 7.90
C ALA A 35 1.08 18.36 8.71
N LEU A 36 0.99 17.04 8.88
CA LEU A 36 -0.08 16.37 9.62
C LEU A 36 -0.08 16.72 11.12
N ARG A 37 1.08 16.91 11.73
CA ARG A 37 1.19 17.37 13.14
C ARG A 37 0.59 18.75 13.40
N ASN A 38 0.45 19.58 12.38
CA ASN A 38 -0.09 20.94 12.49
C ASN A 38 -1.56 21.03 12.06
N VAL A 39 -2.21 19.89 11.85
CA VAL A 39 -3.62 19.84 11.47
C VAL A 39 -4.48 20.21 12.68
N SER A 40 -5.52 21.02 12.43
CA SER A 40 -6.43 21.50 13.47
C SER A 40 -7.18 20.33 14.13
N PRO A 41 -7.45 20.39 15.44
CA PRO A 41 -8.34 19.44 16.10
C PRO A 41 -9.69 19.34 15.36
N GLY A 42 -10.17 18.11 15.15
CA GLY A 42 -11.42 17.86 14.42
C GLY A 42 -11.28 17.79 12.89
N ALA A 43 -10.08 17.92 12.34
CA ALA A 43 -9.87 17.78 10.90
C ALA A 43 -10.26 16.40 10.38
N ASP A 44 -10.01 15.32 11.12
CA ASP A 44 -10.40 13.96 10.70
C ASP A 44 -11.92 13.85 10.55
N ALA A 45 -12.68 14.40 11.50
CA ALA A 45 -14.14 14.43 11.45
C ALA A 45 -14.65 15.31 10.29
N ALA A 46 -14.02 16.47 10.08
CA ALA A 46 -14.35 17.36 8.97
C ALA A 46 -14.01 16.73 7.60
N PHE A 47 -12.90 16.00 7.52
CA PHE A 47 -12.50 15.23 6.35
C PHE A 47 -13.51 14.13 6.06
N ALA A 48 -13.85 13.31 7.07
CA ALA A 48 -14.85 12.25 6.94
C ALA A 48 -16.22 12.79 6.47
N ALA A 49 -16.71 13.88 7.08
CA ALA A 49 -17.95 14.53 6.64
C ALA A 49 -17.85 15.14 5.22
N GLY A 50 -16.65 15.51 4.78
CA GLY A 50 -16.39 15.96 3.42
C GLY A 50 -16.47 14.83 2.40
N MET A 51 -16.11 13.60 2.79
CA MET A 51 -16.11 12.43 1.90
C MET A 51 -17.51 12.06 1.41
N ASP A 52 -18.57 12.36 2.18
CA ASP A 52 -19.97 12.16 1.78
C ASP A 52 -20.36 12.89 0.48
N ARG A 53 -19.57 13.88 0.06
CA ARG A 53 -19.80 14.66 -1.16
C ARG A 53 -19.19 14.02 -2.41
N PHE A 54 -18.41 12.96 -2.26
CA PHE A 54 -17.73 12.27 -3.34
C PHE A 54 -18.44 10.95 -3.69
N PRO A 55 -18.38 10.50 -4.96
CA PRO A 55 -18.82 9.16 -5.29
C PRO A 55 -17.92 8.12 -4.60
N VAL A 56 -18.43 6.89 -4.46
CA VAL A 56 -17.71 5.76 -3.83
C VAL A 56 -16.33 5.54 -4.46
N ALA A 57 -16.22 5.69 -5.78
CA ALA A 57 -14.95 5.66 -6.48
C ALA A 57 -14.94 6.67 -7.64
N ILE A 58 -13.76 7.26 -7.86
CA ILE A 58 -13.47 8.12 -9.02
C ILE A 58 -12.39 7.44 -9.87
N HIS A 59 -12.45 7.61 -11.19
CA HIS A 59 -11.43 7.08 -12.12
C HIS A 59 -11.21 5.56 -12.07
N VAL A 60 -12.28 4.78 -11.89
CA VAL A 60 -12.24 3.31 -11.75
C VAL A 60 -11.45 2.62 -12.87
N ASP A 61 -11.70 3.00 -14.13
CA ASP A 61 -11.03 2.39 -15.29
C ASP A 61 -9.53 2.67 -15.30
N ALA A 62 -9.11 3.87 -14.90
CA ALA A 62 -7.70 4.24 -14.84
C ALA A 62 -6.98 3.55 -13.67
N ALA A 63 -7.66 3.35 -12.54
CA ALA A 63 -7.11 2.62 -11.40
C ALA A 63 -6.84 1.15 -11.78
N ASN A 64 -7.76 0.50 -12.49
CA ASN A 64 -7.62 -0.88 -12.95
C ASN A 64 -6.42 -1.05 -13.90
N ALA A 65 -6.34 -0.23 -14.94
CA ALA A 65 -5.28 -0.30 -15.96
C ALA A 65 -3.88 -0.01 -15.39
N GLN A 66 -3.77 0.82 -14.34
CA GLN A 66 -2.48 1.20 -13.76
C GLN A 66 -1.97 0.25 -12.66
N HIS A 67 -2.84 -0.54 -12.02
CA HIS A 67 -2.49 -1.27 -10.78
C HIS A 67 -2.77 -2.79 -10.80
N TYR A 68 -3.70 -3.30 -11.62
CA TYR A 68 -4.14 -4.71 -11.51
C TYR A 68 -3.88 -5.58 -12.75
N GLU A 69 -3.41 -5.01 -13.85
CA GLU A 69 -3.19 -5.73 -15.12
C GLU A 69 -1.71 -6.09 -15.35
N LEU A 70 -1.04 -6.63 -14.32
CA LEU A 70 0.29 -7.21 -14.47
C LEU A 70 0.22 -8.71 -14.80
N PRO A 71 1.18 -9.26 -15.57
CA PRO A 71 1.25 -10.69 -15.84
C PRO A 71 1.30 -11.50 -14.53
N PRO A 72 0.54 -12.60 -14.39
CA PRO A 72 0.55 -13.43 -13.18
C PRO A 72 1.94 -13.91 -12.75
N GLU A 73 2.85 -14.10 -13.70
CA GLU A 73 4.22 -14.54 -13.46
C GLU A 73 5.01 -13.53 -12.61
N PHE A 74 4.78 -12.23 -12.82
CA PHE A 74 5.42 -11.16 -12.04
C PHE A 74 5.18 -11.30 -10.54
N PHE A 75 3.94 -11.66 -10.16
CA PHE A 75 3.59 -11.88 -8.76
C PHE A 75 4.22 -13.14 -8.18
N GLY A 76 4.50 -14.15 -9.01
CA GLY A 76 5.23 -15.34 -8.58
C GLY A 76 6.70 -15.07 -8.23
N GLU A 77 7.31 -14.08 -8.89
CA GLU A 77 8.70 -13.65 -8.63
C GLU A 77 8.81 -12.64 -7.48
N SER A 78 7.74 -11.88 -7.21
CA SER A 78 7.78 -10.73 -6.30
C SER A 78 7.11 -10.96 -4.94
N LEU A 79 6.21 -11.94 -4.83
CA LEU A 79 5.43 -12.21 -3.62
C LEU A 79 5.73 -13.61 -3.04
N GLY A 80 5.16 -13.90 -1.87
CA GLY A 80 5.27 -15.23 -1.28
C GLY A 80 4.35 -16.25 -1.95
N PRO A 81 4.32 -17.49 -1.43
CA PRO A 81 3.58 -18.60 -2.04
C PRO A 81 2.08 -18.35 -2.22
N ASN A 82 1.45 -17.56 -1.34
CA ASN A 82 0.03 -17.22 -1.41
C ASN A 82 -0.23 -16.04 -2.36
N ARG A 83 0.83 -15.44 -2.94
CA ARG A 83 0.76 -14.24 -3.79
C ARG A 83 0.01 -13.11 -3.09
N LYS A 84 0.24 -12.95 -1.77
CA LYS A 84 -0.51 -12.01 -0.95
C LYS A 84 -0.07 -10.59 -1.29
N TYR A 85 -0.86 -9.91 -2.11
CA TYR A 85 -0.55 -8.54 -2.54
C TYR A 85 -1.11 -7.49 -1.56
N SER A 86 -0.77 -7.66 -0.28
CA SER A 86 -1.10 -6.76 0.84
C SER A 86 -0.15 -7.01 2.01
N SER A 87 -0.16 -6.15 3.03
CA SER A 87 0.78 -6.23 4.16
C SER A 87 0.79 -7.61 4.84
N CYS A 88 1.97 -8.21 4.98
CA CYS A 88 2.19 -9.45 5.75
C CYS A 88 2.39 -9.14 7.24
N TYR A 89 2.44 -10.16 8.08
CA TYR A 89 2.67 -10.02 9.51
C TYR A 89 3.89 -10.84 9.95
N PHE A 90 4.96 -10.16 10.35
CA PHE A 90 6.20 -10.78 10.78
C PHE A 90 6.24 -10.85 12.31
N ASP A 91 6.04 -12.05 12.88
CA ASP A 91 6.12 -12.28 14.33
C ASP A 91 7.56 -12.09 14.88
N SER A 92 8.57 -12.23 14.03
CA SER A 92 9.97 -11.94 14.36
C SER A 92 10.75 -11.39 13.15
N PRO A 93 11.91 -10.74 13.36
CA PRO A 93 12.77 -10.28 12.28
C PRO A 93 13.33 -11.40 11.37
N GLU A 94 13.35 -12.64 11.87
CA GLU A 94 13.88 -13.81 11.16
C GLU A 94 12.80 -14.56 10.36
N ALA A 95 11.53 -14.23 10.56
CA ALA A 95 10.43 -14.87 9.85
C ALA A 95 10.54 -14.67 8.34
N SER A 96 10.36 -15.75 7.59
CA SER A 96 10.32 -15.73 6.13
C SER A 96 9.06 -15.04 5.61
N LEU A 97 9.09 -14.61 4.34
CA LEU A 97 7.92 -14.03 3.68
C LEU A 97 6.74 -15.01 3.66
N ALA A 98 6.99 -16.30 3.44
CA ALA A 98 5.95 -17.32 3.45
C ALA A 98 5.26 -17.44 4.82
N GLU A 99 6.04 -17.51 5.89
CA GLU A 99 5.51 -17.53 7.27
C GLU A 99 4.71 -16.27 7.58
N ALA A 100 5.18 -15.11 7.11
CA ALA A 100 4.51 -13.83 7.34
C ALA A 100 3.19 -13.68 6.54
N GLU A 101 3.09 -14.30 5.36
CA GLU A 101 1.83 -14.39 4.60
C GLU A 101 0.81 -15.24 5.34
N ASP A 102 1.19 -16.45 5.74
CA ASP A 102 0.31 -17.39 6.44
C ASP A 102 -0.16 -16.79 7.77
N ARG A 103 0.76 -16.14 8.50
CA ARG A 103 0.42 -15.47 9.76
C ARG A 103 -0.58 -14.34 9.56
N ALA A 104 -0.39 -13.51 8.53
CA ALA A 104 -1.33 -12.43 8.23
C ALA A 104 -2.73 -12.96 7.86
N LEU A 105 -2.80 -14.04 7.07
CA LEU A 105 -4.07 -14.68 6.72
C LEU A 105 -4.75 -15.28 7.95
N ALA A 106 -4.00 -15.94 8.83
CA ALA A 106 -4.53 -16.46 10.08
C ALA A 106 -5.10 -15.35 10.98
N LEU A 107 -4.42 -14.21 11.08
CA LEU A 107 -4.93 -13.03 11.80
C LEU A 107 -6.19 -12.46 11.16
N THR A 108 -6.26 -12.39 9.84
CA THR A 108 -7.49 -11.97 9.13
C THR A 108 -8.66 -12.90 9.50
N MET A 109 -8.44 -14.22 9.46
CA MET A 109 -9.46 -15.20 9.83
C MET A 109 -9.88 -15.08 11.30
N GLU A 110 -8.92 -14.89 12.21
CA GLU A 110 -9.17 -14.71 13.64
C GLU A 110 -9.98 -13.43 13.91
N HIS A 111 -9.55 -12.29 13.37
CA HIS A 111 -10.23 -11.01 13.58
C HIS A 111 -11.62 -10.97 12.93
N ALA A 112 -11.82 -11.69 11.83
CA ALA A 112 -13.12 -11.84 11.19
C ALA A 112 -14.00 -12.93 11.83
N ASP A 113 -13.51 -13.63 12.85
CA ASP A 113 -14.18 -14.76 13.52
C ASP A 113 -14.72 -15.78 12.51
N LEU A 114 -13.87 -16.15 11.54
CA LEU A 114 -14.22 -17.10 10.50
C LEU A 114 -14.36 -18.50 11.08
N ARG A 115 -15.45 -19.18 10.70
CA ARG A 115 -15.82 -20.52 11.17
C ARG A 115 -16.28 -21.38 10.01
N ASP A 116 -16.10 -22.68 10.17
CA ASP A 116 -16.57 -23.67 9.19
C ASP A 116 -18.07 -23.53 8.92
N GLY A 117 -18.46 -23.78 7.67
CA GLY A 117 -19.83 -23.64 7.17
C GLY A 117 -20.28 -22.21 6.82
N GLN A 118 -19.44 -21.20 7.02
CA GLN A 118 -19.74 -19.83 6.56
C GLN A 118 -19.61 -19.69 5.04
N ARG A 119 -20.42 -18.78 4.47
CA ARG A 119 -20.27 -18.32 3.09
C ARG A 119 -19.52 -17.00 3.11
N ILE A 120 -18.34 -16.97 2.52
CA ILE A 120 -17.42 -15.83 2.55
C ILE A 120 -17.53 -15.05 1.23
N LEU A 121 -17.55 -13.73 1.33
CA LEU A 121 -17.34 -12.80 0.22
C LEU A 121 -16.06 -12.02 0.52
N GLU A 122 -15.07 -12.15 -0.36
CA GLU A 122 -13.85 -11.33 -0.36
C GLU A 122 -13.94 -10.36 -1.54
N LEU A 123 -13.75 -9.06 -1.27
CA LEU A 123 -13.95 -7.96 -2.22
C LEU A 123 -12.65 -7.55 -2.92
#